data_AF-A0A6G3X3F4-F1
#
_entry.id   AF-A0A6G3X3F4-F1
#
_cell.length_a   1.000
_cell.length_b   1.000
_cell.length_c   1.000
_cell.angle_alpha   90.00
_cell.angle_beta   90.00
_cell.angle_gamma   90.00
#
_symmetry.space_group_name_H-M   'P 1'
#
loop_
_entity.id
_entity.type
_entity.pdbx_description
1 polymer ?
#
loop_
_entity_poly.entity_id
_entity_poly.type
_entity_poly.pdbx_seq_one_letter_code
_entity_poly.pdbx_strand_id
1 'polypeptide(L)'
;MISAKELKNPHVVRRDLLASLVVFLVALPMCVGVAVASGVPAELGLVTGIVGGLVVGFLPGSRLQVSGPTAGLAVLVYETITEFGLGTLGPVVLAAGLLQVVLGLARFGRWFRAISVSVVQGMLAGIGLIIVLGQVYAMADTEQPGSGLGALAGLPGLAVEIVTNHEAMTAFGLGAGTVAVLLVWPKLPAAVRRVPAPLVAVVLVTAVASLAGLRPAVADVNGLLHAIDPPGGADFARLADVTVIGTVLAIALVASAESLFSAAAVDRMQ
;
A
#
# COMPACT_ATOMS: atom_id res chain seq x y z
N MET A 1 19.91 3.07 13.75
CA MET A 1 20.89 1.99 13.51
C MET A 1 21.11 1.23 14.81
N ILE A 2 20.94 -0.09 14.79
CA ILE A 2 21.36 -0.98 15.88
C ILE A 2 22.87 -0.83 16.04
N SER A 3 23.36 -0.57 17.25
CA SER A 3 24.80 -0.45 17.47
C SER A 3 25.48 -1.79 17.18
N ALA A 4 26.71 -1.80 16.65
CA ALA A 4 27.51 -3.02 16.49
C ALA A 4 27.65 -3.82 17.82
N LYS A 5 27.44 -3.15 18.96
CA LYS A 5 27.41 -3.74 20.30
C LYS A 5 26.08 -4.45 20.60
N GLU A 6 24.97 -3.99 20.05
CA GLU A 6 23.63 -4.60 20.19
C GLU A 6 23.44 -5.82 19.27
N LEU A 7 24.04 -5.80 18.07
CA LEU A 7 24.06 -6.96 17.16
C LEU A 7 24.77 -8.19 17.77
N LYS A 8 25.62 -7.98 18.78
CA LYS A 8 26.28 -9.06 19.51
C LYS A 8 25.43 -9.64 20.65
N ASN A 9 24.29 -9.04 20.98
CA ASN A 9 23.41 -9.54 22.02
C ASN A 9 22.38 -10.52 21.43
N PRO A 10 22.50 -11.84 21.70
CA PRO A 10 21.62 -12.85 21.10
C PRO A 10 20.14 -12.68 21.48
N HIS A 11 19.85 -12.05 22.62
CA HIS A 11 18.47 -11.76 23.03
C HIS A 11 17.82 -10.69 22.14
N VAL A 12 18.57 -9.66 21.75
CA VAL A 12 18.08 -8.59 20.86
C VAL A 12 17.85 -9.15 19.47
N VAL A 13 18.82 -9.91 18.94
CA VAL A 13 18.70 -10.54 17.62
C VAL A 13 17.50 -11.48 17.54
N ARG A 14 17.27 -12.32 18.55
CA ARG A 14 16.12 -13.23 18.57
C ARG A 14 14.79 -12.48 18.61
N ARG A 15 14.69 -11.43 19.42
CA ARG A 15 13.46 -10.63 19.55
C ARG A 15 13.16 -9.89 18.25
N ASP A 16 14.17 -9.27 17.66
CA ASP A 16 14.02 -8.48 16.44
C ASP A 16 13.74 -9.39 15.24
N LEU A 17 14.36 -10.59 15.16
CA LEU A 17 14.05 -11.57 14.12
C LEU A 17 12.58 -12.02 14.16
N LEU A 18 12.07 -12.35 15.36
CA LEU A 18 10.66 -12.72 15.51
C LEU A 18 9.72 -11.57 15.18
N ALA A 19 10.06 -10.34 15.57
CA ALA A 19 9.30 -9.15 15.23
C ALA A 19 9.30 -8.90 13.72
N SER A 20 10.46 -8.95 13.06
CA SER A 20 10.59 -8.82 11.61
C SER A 20 9.82 -9.88 10.85
N LEU A 21 9.80 -11.13 11.34
CA LEU A 21 8.98 -12.19 10.74
C LEU A 21 7.48 -11.85 10.82
N VAL A 22 6.99 -11.39 11.96
CA VAL A 22 5.59 -10.99 12.12
C VAL A 22 5.24 -9.80 11.22
N VAL A 23 6.12 -8.79 11.16
CA VAL A 23 5.95 -7.62 10.29
C VAL A 23 5.92 -8.04 8.82
N PHE A 24 6.82 -8.92 8.39
CA PHE A 24 6.87 -9.47 7.04
C PHE A 24 5.57 -10.20 6.68
N LEU A 25 5.08 -11.07 7.56
CA LEU A 25 3.83 -11.81 7.35
C LEU A 25 2.60 -10.90 7.24
N VAL A 26 2.62 -9.74 7.91
CA VAL A 26 1.57 -8.70 7.79
C VAL A 26 1.74 -7.87 6.52
N ALA A 27 2.99 -7.57 6.13
CA ALA A 27 3.30 -6.73 4.98
C ALA A 27 2.97 -7.41 3.65
N LEU A 28 3.10 -8.74 3.55
CA LEU A 28 2.85 -9.48 2.32
C LEU A 28 1.44 -9.24 1.72
N PRO A 29 0.32 -9.49 2.45
CA PRO A 29 -1.01 -9.19 1.93
C PRO A 29 -1.21 -7.71 1.60
N MET A 30 -0.61 -6.82 2.40
CA MET A 30 -0.73 -5.38 2.22
C MET A 30 -0.04 -4.92 0.93
N CYS A 31 1.14 -5.44 0.60
CA CYS A 31 1.83 -5.13 -0.65
C CYS A 31 1.01 -5.54 -1.88
N VAL A 32 0.39 -6.72 -1.83
CA VAL A 32 -0.49 -7.21 -2.91
C VAL A 32 -1.74 -6.35 -3.02
N GLY A 33 -2.42 -6.07 -1.90
CA GLY A 33 -3.64 -5.27 -1.88
C GLY A 33 -3.43 -3.85 -2.41
N VAL A 34 -2.32 -3.19 -2.01
CA VAL A 34 -1.98 -1.85 -2.49
C VAL A 34 -1.63 -1.85 -3.98
N ALA A 35 -0.92 -2.87 -4.49
CA ALA A 35 -0.63 -2.99 -5.92
C ALA A 35 -1.92 -3.11 -6.76
N VAL A 36 -2.81 -4.03 -6.38
CA VAL A 36 -4.09 -4.22 -7.05
C VAL A 36 -4.93 -2.94 -7.00
N ALA A 37 -4.97 -2.26 -5.84
CA ALA A 37 -5.66 -0.98 -5.69
C ALA A 37 -5.03 0.16 -6.52
N SER A 38 -3.75 0.03 -6.88
CA SER A 38 -3.05 0.98 -7.76
C SER A 38 -3.19 0.63 -9.24
N GLY A 39 -3.92 -0.44 -9.59
CA GLY A 39 -4.09 -0.89 -10.97
C GLY A 39 -2.84 -1.54 -11.57
N VAL A 40 -1.92 -2.02 -10.74
CA VAL A 40 -0.68 -2.68 -11.18
C VAL A 40 -0.67 -4.17 -10.81
N PRO A 41 0.10 -5.00 -11.54
CA PRO A 41 0.34 -6.38 -11.15
C PRO A 41 0.83 -6.50 -9.69
N ALA A 42 0.35 -7.53 -8.97
CA ALA A 42 0.65 -7.75 -7.55
C ALA A 42 2.16 -7.87 -7.27
N GLU A 43 2.91 -8.38 -8.23
CA GLU A 43 4.35 -8.54 -8.21
C GLU A 43 5.07 -7.20 -8.01
N LEU A 44 4.60 -6.12 -8.64
CA LEU A 44 5.22 -4.80 -8.51
C LEU A 44 5.10 -4.26 -7.08
N GLY A 45 3.99 -4.56 -6.39
CA GLY A 45 3.83 -4.24 -4.97
C GLY A 45 4.83 -5.00 -4.10
N LEU A 46 5.00 -6.30 -4.37
CA LEU A 46 5.96 -7.14 -3.64
C LEU A 46 7.40 -6.68 -3.88
N VAL A 47 7.79 -6.41 -5.12
CA VAL A 47 9.11 -5.88 -5.47
C VAL A 47 9.35 -4.53 -4.79
N THR A 48 8.37 -3.63 -4.81
CA THR A 48 8.44 -2.34 -4.11
C THR A 48 8.65 -2.52 -2.60
N GLY A 49 7.96 -3.48 -1.97
CA GLY A 49 8.14 -3.82 -0.56
C GLY A 49 9.53 -4.35 -0.24
N ILE A 50 10.06 -5.26 -1.07
CA ILE A 50 11.38 -5.85 -0.92
C ILE A 50 12.47 -4.77 -1.07
N VAL A 51 12.43 -4.02 -2.17
CA VAL A 51 13.42 -2.98 -2.47
C VAL A 51 13.35 -1.86 -1.44
N GLY A 52 12.14 -1.40 -1.08
CA GLY A 52 11.94 -0.39 -0.05
C GLY A 52 12.48 -0.81 1.31
N GLY A 53 12.16 -2.03 1.76
CA GLY A 53 12.64 -2.57 3.03
C GLY A 53 14.17 -2.76 3.08
N LEU A 54 14.77 -3.25 2.00
CA LEU A 54 16.22 -3.44 1.91
C LEU A 54 16.95 -2.09 1.83
N VAL A 55 16.62 -1.26 0.84
CA VAL A 55 17.33 0.00 0.60
C VAL A 55 17.13 0.95 1.77
N VAL A 56 15.89 1.26 2.15
CA VAL A 56 15.62 2.23 3.22
C VAL A 56 16.06 1.69 4.59
N GLY A 57 15.99 0.37 4.81
CA GLY A 57 16.46 -0.26 6.04
C GLY A 57 17.97 -0.07 6.31
N PHE A 58 18.79 0.12 5.26
CA PHE A 58 20.21 0.45 5.41
C PHE A 58 20.48 1.96 5.58
N LEU A 59 19.53 2.82 5.22
CA LEU A 59 19.68 4.25 5.41
C LEU A 59 19.47 4.66 6.88
N PRO A 60 20.13 5.73 7.36
CA PRO A 60 19.87 6.27 8.69
C PRO A 60 18.46 6.86 8.76
N GLY A 61 17.68 6.47 9.79
CA GLY A 61 16.29 6.89 9.98
C GLY A 61 15.71 6.40 11.31
N SER A 62 14.38 6.35 11.39
CA SER A 62 13.67 5.90 12.59
C SER A 62 13.75 4.38 12.75
N ARG A 63 14.05 3.91 13.98
CA ARG A 63 14.42 2.50 14.26
C ARG A 63 13.29 1.49 14.07
N LEU A 64 12.04 1.93 14.16
CA LEU A 64 10.85 1.06 14.03
C LEU A 64 10.07 1.32 12.75
N GLN A 65 10.61 2.15 11.85
CA GLN A 65 9.95 2.45 10.58
C GLN A 65 10.10 1.28 9.60
N VAL A 66 9.00 0.96 8.93
CA VAL A 66 8.95 -0.06 7.87
C VAL A 66 8.63 0.66 6.56
N SER A 67 9.38 0.35 5.51
CA SER A 67 9.20 0.95 4.18
C SER A 67 8.64 -0.07 3.20
N GLY A 68 7.67 0.36 2.40
CA GLY A 68 6.99 -0.46 1.40
C GLY A 68 5.95 0.36 0.63
N PRO A 69 5.15 -0.28 -0.23
CA PRO A 69 4.07 0.39 -0.95
C PRO A 69 3.05 0.97 0.04
N THR A 70 2.65 2.23 -0.18
CA THR A 70 1.72 2.92 0.72
C THR A 70 0.34 3.03 0.08
N ALA A 71 -0.70 2.75 0.86
CA ALA A 71 -2.08 2.84 0.39
C ALA A 71 -2.46 4.29 0.03
N GLY A 72 -1.85 5.28 0.69
CA GLY A 72 -2.14 6.70 0.44
C GLY A 72 -1.66 7.23 -0.92
N LEU A 73 -0.74 6.52 -1.57
CA LEU A 73 -0.30 6.85 -2.92
C LEU A 73 -1.01 6.00 -3.99
N ALA A 74 -1.76 4.96 -3.61
CA ALA A 74 -2.35 4.01 -4.56
C ALA A 74 -3.23 4.71 -5.60
N VAL A 75 -4.03 5.68 -5.15
CA VAL A 75 -4.92 6.47 -6.01
C VAL A 75 -4.12 7.35 -6.97
N LEU A 76 -3.11 8.05 -6.47
CA LEU A 76 -2.23 8.88 -7.31
C LEU A 76 -1.50 8.04 -8.35
N VAL A 77 -1.05 6.84 -7.97
CA VAL A 77 -0.42 5.89 -8.88
C VAL A 77 -1.42 5.41 -9.93
N TYR A 78 -2.63 5.04 -9.53
CA TYR A 78 -3.70 4.63 -10.45
C TYR A 78 -4.05 5.73 -11.46
N GLU A 79 -4.20 6.97 -11.00
CA GLU A 79 -4.44 8.14 -11.87
C GLU A 79 -3.26 8.36 -12.83
N THR A 80 -2.02 8.28 -12.33
CA THR A 80 -0.80 8.39 -13.15
C THR A 80 -0.75 7.34 -14.24
N ILE A 81 -1.10 6.09 -13.92
CA ILE A 81 -1.12 4.99 -14.90
C ILE A 81 -2.25 5.19 -15.91
N THR A 82 -3.42 5.64 -15.46
CA THR A 82 -4.57 5.87 -16.34
C THR A 82 -4.28 7.01 -17.33
N GLU A 83 -3.61 8.07 -16.89
CA GLU A 83 -3.31 9.24 -17.71
C GLU A 83 -2.06 9.06 -18.59
N PHE A 84 -0.99 8.51 -18.03
CA PHE A 84 0.33 8.47 -18.67
C PHE A 84 0.77 7.05 -19.05
N GLY A 85 0.09 6.00 -18.59
CA GLY A 85 0.44 4.61 -18.85
C GLY A 85 1.50 4.05 -17.91
N LEU A 86 1.51 2.73 -17.74
CA LEU A 86 2.34 2.02 -16.75
C LEU A 86 3.85 2.29 -16.90
N GLY A 87 4.37 2.35 -18.13
CA GLY A 87 5.81 2.56 -18.38
C GLY A 87 6.36 3.88 -17.83
N THR A 88 5.50 4.90 -17.68
CA THR A 88 5.89 6.21 -17.15
C THR A 88 6.02 6.25 -15.63
N LEU A 89 5.45 5.26 -14.94
CA LEU A 89 5.45 5.21 -13.47
C LEU A 89 6.88 5.13 -12.92
N GLY A 90 7.74 4.32 -13.52
CA GLY A 90 9.14 4.17 -13.10
C GLY A 90 9.92 5.49 -13.12
N PRO A 91 9.98 6.21 -14.26
CA PRO A 91 10.59 7.53 -14.36
C PRO A 91 9.98 8.56 -13.40
N VAL A 92 8.66 8.58 -13.23
CA VAL A 92 7.96 9.49 -12.31
C VAL A 92 8.36 9.24 -10.86
N VAL A 93 8.34 7.99 -10.41
CA VAL A 93 8.71 7.62 -9.03
C VAL A 93 10.20 7.86 -8.80
N LEU A 94 11.06 7.61 -9.78
CA LEU A 94 12.49 7.92 -9.71
C LEU A 94 12.73 9.42 -9.56
N ALA A 95 12.08 10.24 -10.38
CA ALA A 95 12.17 11.70 -10.31
C ALA A 95 11.65 12.23 -8.96
N ALA A 96 10.53 11.68 -8.47
CA ALA A 96 9.98 12.01 -7.17
C ALA A 96 10.97 11.67 -6.04
N GLY A 97 11.57 10.48 -6.06
CA GLY A 97 12.58 10.06 -5.09
C GLY A 97 13.84 10.94 -5.12
N LEU A 98 14.33 11.30 -6.31
CA LEU A 98 15.44 12.24 -6.46
C LEU A 98 15.11 13.61 -5.89
N LEU A 99 13.90 14.11 -6.16
CA LEU A 99 13.41 15.36 -5.59
C LEU A 99 13.35 15.28 -4.06
N GLN A 100 12.88 14.17 -3.49
CA GLN A 100 12.86 13.97 -2.04
C GLN A 100 14.28 13.99 -1.43
N VAL A 101 15.26 13.39 -2.10
CA VAL A 101 16.67 13.45 -1.68
C VAL A 101 17.16 14.91 -1.70
N VAL A 102 16.89 15.67 -2.76
CA VAL A 102 17.26 17.09 -2.85
C VAL A 102 16.62 17.91 -1.74
N LEU A 103 15.31 17.72 -1.49
CA LEU A 103 14.59 18.40 -0.41
C LEU A 103 15.13 18.02 0.98
N GLY A 104 15.50 16.76 1.18
CA GLY A 104 16.13 16.27 2.40
C GLY A 104 17.49 16.92 2.65
N LEU A 105 18.34 16.99 1.63
CA LEU A 105 19.65 17.65 1.69
C LEU A 105 19.53 19.16 1.93
N ALA A 106 18.55 19.80 1.30
CA ALA A 106 18.21 21.21 1.52
C ALA A 106 17.49 21.46 2.86
N ARG A 107 17.26 20.42 3.68
CA ARG A 107 16.62 20.48 5.00
C ARG A 107 15.19 21.03 4.99
N PHE A 108 14.47 20.87 3.88
CA PHE A 108 13.07 21.28 3.76
C PHE A 108 12.13 20.51 4.71
N GLY A 109 12.52 19.33 5.19
CA GLY A 109 11.75 18.58 6.19
C GLY A 109 11.45 19.36 7.49
N ARG A 110 12.19 20.43 7.79
CA ARG A 110 11.89 21.33 8.92
C ARG A 110 10.60 22.11 8.74
N TRP A 111 10.29 22.50 7.50
CA TRP A 111 9.06 23.21 7.15
C TRP A 111 7.83 22.33 7.30
N PHE A 112 8.00 21.01 7.23
CA PHE A 112 6.92 20.06 7.44
C PHE A 112 6.29 20.15 8.84
N ARG A 113 7.06 20.61 9.84
CA ARG A 113 6.54 20.89 11.19
C ARG A 113 5.56 22.08 11.24
N ALA A 114 5.52 22.92 10.20
CA ALA A 114 4.59 24.04 10.12
C ALA A 114 3.21 23.63 9.57
N ILE A 115 3.06 22.40 9.06
CA ILE A 115 1.76 21.90 8.60
C ILE A 115 0.87 21.65 9.82
N SER A 116 -0.33 22.23 9.80
CA SER A 116 -1.28 22.07 10.89
C SER A 116 -1.79 20.63 10.97
N VAL A 117 -2.03 20.14 12.19
CA VAL A 117 -2.59 18.79 12.43
C VAL A 117 -3.91 18.61 11.67
N SER A 118 -4.71 19.66 11.52
CA SER A 118 -5.97 19.65 10.76
C SER A 118 -5.78 19.30 9.29
N VAL A 119 -4.72 19.79 8.64
CA VAL A 119 -4.42 19.45 7.23
C VAL A 119 -4.05 17.98 7.09
N VAL A 120 -3.26 17.46 8.03
CA VAL A 120 -2.88 16.04 8.05
C VAL A 120 -4.10 15.15 8.24
N GLN A 121 -4.96 15.48 9.20
CA GLN A 121 -6.19 14.74 9.46
C GLN A 121 -7.13 14.78 8.24
N GLY A 122 -7.26 15.94 7.58
CA GLY A 122 -8.03 16.06 6.34
C GLY A 122 -7.48 15.20 5.20
N MET A 123 -6.16 15.20 5.01
CA MET A 123 -5.48 14.36 4.02
C MET A 123 -5.70 12.87 4.28
N LEU A 124 -5.48 12.41 5.52
CA LEU A 124 -5.69 11.02 5.92
C LEU A 124 -7.16 10.60 5.81
N ALA A 125 -8.10 11.49 6.14
CA ALA A 125 -9.53 11.23 5.99
C ALA A 125 -9.93 11.11 4.50
N GLY A 126 -9.40 11.99 3.64
CA GLY A 126 -9.64 11.93 2.19
C GLY A 126 -9.09 10.64 1.57
N ILE A 127 -7.83 10.30 1.87
CA ILE A 127 -7.21 9.05 1.44
C ILE A 127 -8.02 7.85 1.94
N GLY A 128 -8.37 7.83 3.23
CA GLY A 128 -9.14 6.75 3.83
C GLY A 128 -10.51 6.57 3.17
N LEU A 129 -11.20 7.67 2.84
CA LEU A 129 -12.48 7.63 2.13
C LEU A 129 -12.33 7.01 0.75
N ILE A 130 -11.32 7.43 -0.04
CA ILE A 130 -11.12 6.88 -1.39
C ILE A 130 -10.76 5.39 -1.33
N ILE A 131 -9.93 4.98 -0.38
CA ILE A 131 -9.61 3.56 -0.17
C ILE A 131 -10.86 2.77 0.18
N VAL A 132 -11.66 3.23 1.14
CA VAL A 132 -12.90 2.54 1.54
C VAL A 132 -13.84 2.39 0.34
N LEU A 133 -14.02 3.45 -0.46
CA LEU A 133 -14.82 3.37 -1.67
C LEU A 133 -14.27 2.32 -2.62
N GLY A 134 -12.97 2.35 -2.93
CA GLY A 134 -12.38 1.36 -3.82
C GLY A 134 -12.48 -0.08 -3.33
N GLN A 135 -12.37 -0.30 -2.01
CA GLN A 135 -12.57 -1.64 -1.45
C GLN A 135 -14.02 -2.12 -1.56
N VAL A 136 -15.02 -1.23 -1.48
CA VAL A 136 -16.43 -1.62 -1.67
C VAL A 136 -16.69 -2.13 -3.09
N TYR A 137 -16.12 -1.47 -4.11
CA TYR A 137 -16.16 -1.94 -5.50
C TYR A 137 -15.40 -3.25 -5.69
N ALA A 138 -14.18 -3.34 -5.15
CA ALA A 138 -13.36 -4.56 -5.22
C ALA A 138 -14.03 -5.76 -4.53
N MET A 139 -14.75 -5.54 -3.42
CA MET A 139 -15.52 -6.60 -2.74
C MET A 139 -16.64 -7.14 -3.62
N ALA A 140 -17.22 -6.33 -4.50
CA ALA A 140 -18.28 -6.76 -5.41
C ALA A 140 -17.76 -7.33 -6.74
N ASP A 141 -16.43 -7.39 -6.93
CA ASP A 141 -15.77 -7.73 -8.19
C ASP A 141 -16.16 -6.80 -9.36
N THR A 142 -16.42 -5.53 -9.05
CA THR A 142 -16.81 -4.49 -10.02
C THR A 142 -15.69 -3.48 -10.17
N GLU A 143 -15.41 -3.06 -11.41
CA GLU A 143 -14.44 -1.99 -11.67
C GLU A 143 -14.87 -0.67 -11.01
N GLN A 144 -13.95 -0.03 -10.30
CA GLN A 144 -14.20 1.27 -9.70
C GLN A 144 -14.22 2.36 -10.78
N PRO A 145 -15.21 3.28 -10.76
CA PRO A 145 -15.17 4.47 -11.60
C PRO A 145 -13.88 5.29 -11.36
N GLY A 146 -13.24 5.75 -12.44
CA GLY A 146 -11.92 6.39 -12.39
C GLY A 146 -11.81 7.73 -11.67
N SER A 147 -12.89 8.25 -11.07
CA SER A 147 -12.84 9.44 -10.21
C SER A 147 -13.50 9.16 -8.86
N GLY A 148 -12.94 9.71 -7.76
CA GLY A 148 -13.49 9.51 -6.42
C GLY A 148 -14.94 10.00 -6.26
N LEU A 149 -15.32 11.08 -6.95
CA LEU A 149 -16.70 11.55 -7.00
C LEU A 149 -17.61 10.61 -7.81
N GLY A 150 -17.10 10.05 -8.91
CA GLY A 150 -17.80 9.02 -9.68
C GLY A 150 -18.03 7.75 -8.87
N ALA A 151 -17.05 7.34 -8.06
CA ALA A 151 -17.17 6.21 -7.15
C ALA A 151 -18.24 6.44 -6.08
N LEU A 152 -18.41 7.67 -5.57
CA LEU A 152 -19.52 8.00 -4.66
C LEU A 152 -20.88 7.95 -5.37
N ALA A 153 -20.96 8.52 -6.58
CA ALA A 153 -22.20 8.57 -7.34
C ALA A 153 -22.66 7.18 -7.82
N GLY A 154 -21.73 6.24 -8.03
CA GLY A 154 -22.02 4.89 -8.48
C GLY A 154 -22.48 3.92 -7.39
N LEU A 155 -22.38 4.26 -6.10
CA LEU A 155 -22.74 3.37 -4.99
C LEU A 155 -24.17 2.82 -5.05
N PRO A 156 -25.21 3.61 -5.41
CA PRO A 156 -26.56 3.07 -5.54
C PRO A 156 -26.67 2.01 -6.63
N GLY A 157 -25.96 2.18 -7.75
CA GLY A 157 -25.91 1.20 -8.84
C GLY A 157 -25.24 -0.09 -8.39
N LEU A 158 -24.11 0.02 -7.68
CA LEU A 158 -23.40 -1.12 -7.11
C LEU A 158 -24.27 -1.90 -6.11
N ALA A 159 -25.03 -1.21 -5.26
CA ALA A 159 -25.93 -1.88 -4.31
C ALA A 159 -27.00 -2.71 -5.03
N VAL A 160 -27.52 -2.23 -6.16
CA VAL A 160 -28.46 -3.00 -6.99
C VAL A 160 -27.75 -4.20 -7.60
N GLU A 161 -26.55 -4.02 -8.16
CA GLU A 161 -25.75 -5.08 -8.76
C GLU A 161 -25.42 -6.22 -7.79
N ILE A 162 -25.02 -5.89 -6.55
CA ILE A 162 -24.75 -6.88 -5.49
C ILE A 162 -25.99 -7.72 -5.19
N VAL A 163 -27.18 -7.15 -5.28
CA VAL A 163 -28.44 -7.86 -4.97
C VAL A 163 -28.97 -8.64 -6.16
N THR A 164 -28.74 -8.17 -7.39
CA THR A 164 -29.27 -8.79 -8.61
C THR A 164 -28.33 -9.82 -9.23
N ASN A 165 -27.02 -9.66 -9.05
CA ASN A 165 -26.00 -10.56 -9.61
C ASN A 165 -25.47 -11.52 -8.54
N HIS A 166 -25.64 -12.82 -8.79
CA HIS A 166 -25.18 -13.87 -7.88
C HIS A 166 -23.65 -13.85 -7.70
N GLU A 167 -22.89 -13.57 -8.76
CA GLU A 167 -21.42 -13.52 -8.71
C GLU A 167 -20.95 -12.37 -7.81
N ALA A 168 -21.46 -11.15 -8.05
CA ALA A 168 -21.17 -9.99 -7.22
C ALA A 168 -21.58 -10.20 -5.75
N MET A 169 -22.72 -10.86 -5.50
CA MET A 169 -23.16 -11.22 -4.16
C MET A 169 -22.19 -12.18 -3.46
N THR A 170 -21.69 -13.20 -4.17
CA THR A 170 -20.73 -14.16 -3.62
C THR A 170 -19.37 -13.54 -3.34
N ALA A 171 -18.87 -12.70 -4.26
CA ALA A 171 -17.64 -11.92 -4.06
C ALA A 171 -17.77 -11.01 -2.83
N PHE A 172 -18.90 -10.29 -2.73
CA PHE A 172 -19.16 -9.39 -1.60
C PHE A 172 -19.25 -10.17 -0.29
N GLY A 173 -19.85 -11.36 -0.30
CA GLY A 173 -19.89 -12.27 0.85
C GLY A 173 -18.49 -12.70 1.31
N LEU A 174 -17.58 -13.03 0.40
CA LEU A 174 -16.18 -13.34 0.72
C LEU A 174 -15.45 -12.12 1.29
N GLY A 175 -15.64 -10.94 0.70
CA GLY A 175 -15.11 -9.69 1.22
C GLY A 175 -15.60 -9.40 2.63
N ALA A 176 -16.90 -9.49 2.87
CA ALA A 176 -17.52 -9.25 4.17
C ALA A 176 -17.03 -10.26 5.21
N GLY A 177 -16.88 -11.53 4.82
CA GLY A 177 -16.26 -12.57 5.64
C GLY A 177 -14.82 -12.24 6.01
N THR A 178 -14.03 -11.73 5.06
CA THR A 178 -12.65 -11.26 5.31
C THR A 178 -12.63 -10.16 6.37
N VAL A 179 -13.50 -9.14 6.22
CA VAL A 179 -13.63 -8.04 7.20
C VAL A 179 -14.06 -8.57 8.57
N ALA A 180 -15.01 -9.51 8.62
CA ALA A 180 -15.45 -10.13 9.86
C ALA A 180 -14.30 -10.85 10.58
N VAL A 181 -13.47 -11.62 9.85
CA VAL A 181 -12.28 -12.25 10.41
C VAL A 181 -11.32 -11.20 10.96
N LEU A 182 -11.02 -10.13 10.22
CA LEU A 182 -10.13 -9.06 10.66
C LEU A 182 -10.61 -8.36 11.95
N LEU A 183 -11.92 -8.20 12.14
CA LEU A 183 -12.51 -7.54 13.31
C LEU A 183 -12.68 -8.45 14.52
N VAL A 184 -12.93 -9.75 14.30
CA VAL A 184 -13.17 -10.73 15.36
C VAL A 184 -11.87 -11.34 15.87
N TRP A 185 -10.88 -11.57 14.99
CA TRP A 185 -9.62 -12.23 15.34
C TRP A 185 -8.86 -11.56 16.50
N PRO A 186 -8.75 -10.22 16.58
CA PRO A 186 -8.07 -9.56 17.69
C PRO A 186 -8.79 -9.70 19.03
N LYS A 187 -10.08 -10.07 19.02
CA LYS A 187 -10.92 -10.27 20.22
C LYS A 187 -10.83 -11.70 20.77
N LEU A 188 -10.18 -12.62 20.05
CA LEU A 188 -9.99 -14.00 20.48
C LEU A 188 -8.91 -14.12 21.59
N PRO A 189 -8.86 -15.27 22.31
CA PRO A 189 -7.88 -15.48 23.37
C PRO A 189 -6.43 -15.28 22.92
N ALA A 190 -5.57 -14.82 23.83
CA ALA A 190 -4.17 -14.46 23.55
C ALA A 190 -3.34 -15.58 22.91
N ALA A 191 -3.73 -16.85 23.10
CA ALA A 191 -3.09 -17.99 22.46
C ALA A 191 -3.20 -17.97 20.92
N VAL A 192 -4.35 -17.50 20.40
CA VAL A 192 -4.67 -17.47 18.96
C VAL A 192 -4.15 -16.19 18.29
N ARG A 193 -4.09 -15.09 19.04
CA ARG A 193 -3.61 -13.77 18.59
C ARG A 193 -2.11 -13.74 18.22
N ARG A 194 -1.36 -14.83 18.45
CA ARG A 194 0.04 -14.96 18.00
C ARG A 194 0.18 -14.90 16.48
N VAL A 195 -0.84 -15.35 15.75
CA VAL A 195 -0.86 -15.29 14.29
C VAL A 195 -1.53 -13.98 13.85
N PRO A 196 -0.93 -13.22 12.91
CA PRO A 196 -1.52 -11.98 12.43
C PRO A 196 -2.88 -12.18 11.76
N ALA A 197 -3.85 -11.32 12.11
CA ALA A 197 -5.20 -11.37 11.54
C ALA A 197 -5.24 -11.31 10.00
N PRO A 198 -4.43 -10.47 9.30
CA PRO A 198 -4.43 -10.43 7.85
C PRO A 198 -4.05 -11.76 7.20
N LEU A 199 -3.05 -12.44 7.76
CA LEU A 199 -2.61 -13.74 7.23
C LEU A 199 -3.69 -14.80 7.40
N VAL A 200 -4.36 -14.79 8.55
CA VAL A 200 -5.46 -15.73 8.82
C VAL A 200 -6.65 -15.47 7.93
N ALA A 201 -7.00 -14.20 7.72
CA ALA A 201 -8.08 -13.82 6.82
C ALA A 201 -7.81 -14.33 5.39
N VAL A 202 -6.60 -14.10 4.86
CA VAL A 202 -6.21 -14.62 3.54
C VAL A 202 -6.31 -16.14 3.49
N VAL A 203 -5.68 -16.86 4.43
CA VAL A 203 -5.66 -18.33 4.41
C VAL A 203 -7.07 -18.92 4.52
N LEU A 204 -7.90 -18.43 5.45
CA LEU A 204 -9.25 -18.94 5.66
C LEU A 204 -10.14 -18.65 4.46
N VAL A 205 -10.13 -17.43 3.94
CA VAL A 205 -11.02 -17.02 2.85
C VAL A 205 -10.60 -17.71 1.55
N THR A 206 -9.31 -17.86 1.28
CA THR A 206 -8.80 -18.65 0.14
C THR A 206 -9.18 -20.13 0.27
N ALA A 207 -9.10 -20.71 1.48
CA ALA A 207 -9.52 -22.09 1.70
C ALA A 207 -11.03 -22.26 1.46
N VAL A 208 -11.86 -21.35 1.96
CA VAL A 208 -13.32 -21.37 1.73
C VAL A 208 -13.65 -21.20 0.24
N ALA A 209 -13.02 -20.23 -0.43
CA ALA A 209 -13.25 -20.00 -1.85
C ALA A 209 -12.86 -21.22 -2.72
N SER A 210 -11.69 -21.79 -2.47
CA SER A 210 -11.20 -22.97 -3.21
C SER A 210 -12.06 -24.21 -2.98
N LEU A 211 -12.53 -24.46 -1.75
CA LEU A 211 -13.43 -25.58 -1.44
C LEU A 211 -14.83 -25.39 -2.02
N ALA A 212 -15.31 -24.15 -2.10
CA ALA A 212 -16.58 -23.80 -2.73
C ALA A 212 -16.52 -23.79 -4.27
N GLY A 213 -15.34 -24.03 -4.87
CA GLY A 213 -15.13 -23.96 -6.32
C GLY A 213 -15.23 -22.53 -6.87
N LEU A 214 -15.25 -21.52 -6.00
CA LEU A 214 -15.25 -20.12 -6.39
C LEU A 214 -13.85 -19.77 -6.90
N ARG A 215 -13.79 -19.26 -8.13
CA ARG A 215 -12.58 -18.69 -8.71
C ARG A 215 -12.77 -17.17 -8.80
N PRO A 216 -12.59 -16.42 -7.70
CA PRO A 216 -12.50 -14.97 -7.83
C PRO A 216 -11.37 -14.62 -8.79
N ALA A 217 -11.42 -13.44 -9.41
CA ALA A 217 -10.29 -12.90 -10.18
C ALA A 217 -9.06 -12.76 -9.26
N VAL A 218 -8.27 -13.81 -9.14
CA VAL A 218 -7.03 -13.78 -8.35
C VAL A 218 -6.02 -12.97 -9.15
N ALA A 219 -5.33 -12.04 -8.48
CA ALA A 219 -4.14 -11.42 -9.05
C ALA A 219 -3.13 -12.53 -9.38
N ASP A 220 -3.02 -12.85 -10.67
CA ASP A 220 -2.18 -13.93 -11.16
C ASP A 220 -0.72 -13.50 -10.99
N VAL A 221 0.01 -14.19 -10.11
CA VAL A 221 1.41 -13.89 -9.82
C VAL A 221 2.28 -14.68 -10.78
N ASN A 222 2.56 -14.13 -11.96
CA ASN A 222 3.34 -14.74 -13.02
C ASN A 222 4.86 -14.60 -12.82
N GLY A 223 5.31 -14.70 -11.55
CA GLY A 223 6.72 -14.68 -11.16
C GLY A 223 7.33 -13.28 -11.02
N LEU A 224 8.02 -13.04 -9.91
CA LEU A 224 8.61 -11.73 -9.58
C LEU A 224 9.65 -11.22 -10.60
N LEU A 225 10.34 -12.12 -11.29
CA LEU A 225 11.37 -11.74 -12.26
C LEU A 225 10.78 -11.14 -13.53
N HIS A 226 9.58 -11.56 -13.93
CA HIS A 226 8.89 -11.02 -15.10
C HIS A 226 8.31 -9.62 -14.86
N ALA A 227 8.14 -9.24 -13.59
CA ALA A 227 7.69 -7.91 -13.20
C ALA A 227 8.80 -6.85 -13.24
N ILE A 228 10.07 -7.26 -13.38
CA ILE A 228 11.18 -6.32 -13.49
C ILE A 228 11.30 -5.87 -14.95
N ASP A 229 10.65 -4.76 -15.26
CA ASP A 229 10.74 -4.11 -16.56
C ASP A 229 11.45 -2.74 -16.42
N PRO A 230 12.72 -2.62 -16.84
CA PRO A 230 13.44 -1.36 -16.74
C PRO A 230 12.86 -0.34 -17.74
N PRO A 231 12.57 0.90 -17.31
CA PRO A 231 11.95 1.90 -18.19
C PRO A 231 12.87 2.23 -19.38
N GLY A 232 12.27 2.32 -20.56
CA GLY A 232 12.95 2.65 -21.80
C GLY A 232 13.20 4.15 -21.95
N GLY A 233 14.05 4.53 -22.92
CA GLY A 233 14.34 5.94 -23.19
C GLY A 233 13.09 6.78 -23.57
N ALA A 234 12.08 6.14 -24.17
CA ALA A 234 10.81 6.78 -24.50
C ALA A 234 9.97 7.10 -23.25
N ASP A 235 10.07 6.31 -22.19
CA ASP A 235 9.37 6.57 -20.92
C ASP A 235 10.00 7.77 -20.20
N PHE A 236 11.34 7.88 -20.24
CA PHE A 236 12.05 9.04 -19.73
C PHE A 236 11.74 10.33 -20.50
N ALA A 237 11.49 10.25 -21.81
CA ALA A 237 11.12 11.42 -22.60
C ALA A 237 9.83 12.08 -22.10
N ARG A 238 8.93 11.31 -21.47
CA ARG A 238 7.65 11.83 -20.93
C ARG A 238 7.83 12.71 -19.69
N LEU A 239 8.97 12.65 -19.00
CA LEU A 239 9.29 13.56 -17.89
C LEU A 239 9.41 15.03 -18.33
N ALA A 240 9.58 15.28 -19.64
CA ALA A 240 9.62 16.64 -20.18
C ALA A 240 8.22 17.29 -20.26
N ASP A 241 7.14 16.53 -20.10
CA ASP A 241 5.79 17.07 -20.08
C ASP A 241 5.49 17.76 -18.76
N VAL A 242 4.86 18.94 -18.84
CA VAL A 242 4.53 19.79 -17.68
C VAL A 242 3.52 19.10 -16.76
N THR A 243 2.60 18.32 -17.34
CA THR A 243 1.59 17.54 -16.59
C THR A 243 2.27 16.50 -15.70
N VAL A 244 3.25 15.76 -16.25
CA VAL A 244 4.03 14.75 -15.53
C VAL A 244 4.85 15.36 -14.41
N ILE A 245 5.40 16.56 -14.59
CA ILE A 245 6.11 17.29 -13.52
C ILE A 245 5.17 17.60 -12.35
N GLY A 246 3.91 17.96 -12.61
CA GLY A 246 2.90 18.15 -11.57
C GLY A 246 2.68 16.89 -10.74
N THR A 247 2.59 15.74 -11.40
CA THR A 247 2.46 14.42 -10.76
C THR A 247 3.69 14.05 -9.94
N VAL A 248 4.90 14.28 -10.45
CA VAL A 248 6.17 14.08 -9.72
C VAL A 248 6.18 14.91 -8.43
N LEU A 249 5.78 16.18 -8.50
CA LEU A 249 5.70 17.05 -7.33
C LEU A 249 4.67 16.56 -6.32
N ALA A 250 3.47 16.15 -6.78
CA ALA A 250 2.41 15.64 -5.93
C ALA A 250 2.86 14.36 -5.19
N ILE A 251 3.40 13.38 -5.92
CA ILE A 251 3.91 12.13 -5.34
C ILE A 251 5.04 12.42 -4.35
N ALA A 252 6.02 13.26 -4.71
CA ALA A 252 7.15 13.58 -3.83
C ALA A 252 6.68 14.26 -2.52
N LEU A 253 5.73 15.19 -2.60
CA LEU A 253 5.21 15.90 -1.43
C LEU A 253 4.38 14.98 -0.52
N VAL A 254 3.45 14.21 -1.09
CA VAL A 254 2.60 13.29 -0.32
C VAL A 254 3.44 12.16 0.30
N ALA A 255 4.36 11.56 -0.45
CA ALA A 255 5.26 10.52 0.06
C ALA A 255 6.17 11.04 1.19
N SER A 256 6.67 12.28 1.06
CA SER A 256 7.45 12.93 2.12
C SER A 256 6.60 13.16 3.37
N ALA A 257 5.34 13.54 3.18
CA ALA A 257 4.39 13.77 4.26
C ALA A 257 4.18 12.52 5.10
N GLU A 258 3.80 11.43 4.45
CA GLU A 258 3.53 10.16 5.12
C GLU A 258 4.77 9.62 5.82
N SER A 259 5.94 9.74 5.19
CA SER A 259 7.22 9.32 5.78
C SER A 259 7.54 10.10 7.05
N LEU A 260 7.36 11.42 7.04
CA LEU A 260 7.62 12.29 8.20
C LEU A 260 6.60 12.06 9.32
N PHE A 261 5.32 11.86 9.00
CA PHE A 261 4.29 11.58 10.00
C PHE A 261 4.45 10.20 10.63
N SER A 262 4.81 9.21 9.82
CA SER A 262 5.12 7.86 10.33
C SER A 262 6.33 7.89 11.25
N ALA A 263 7.39 8.60 10.87
CA ALA A 263 8.56 8.80 11.72
C ALA A 263 8.18 9.53 13.03
N ALA A 264 7.43 10.62 12.95
CA ALA A 264 7.00 11.37 14.14
C ALA A 264 6.09 10.57 15.08
N ALA A 265 5.24 9.69 14.55
CA ALA A 265 4.41 8.79 15.35
C ALA A 265 5.25 7.73 16.06
N VAL A 266 6.20 7.12 15.33
CA VAL A 266 7.15 6.14 15.89
C VAL A 266 8.03 6.77 16.96
N ASP A 267 8.51 7.98 16.74
CA ASP A 267 9.39 8.69 17.68
C ASP A 267 8.66 9.04 18.99
N ARG A 268 7.32 9.13 19.01
CA ARG A 268 6.51 9.29 20.23
C ARG A 268 6.32 7.99 21.01
N MET A 269 6.60 6.83 20.40
CA MET A 269 6.48 5.51 21.05
C MET A 269 7.78 5.09 21.74
N GLN A 270 8.88 5.80 21.50
CA GLN A 270 10.19 5.61 22.14
C GLN A 270 10.30 6.49 23.40
#